data_AF-A0A017HSU5-F1
#
_entry.id   AF-A0A017HSU5-F1
#
_cell.length_a   1.000
_cell.length_b   1.000
_cell.length_c   1.000
_cell.angle_alpha   90.00
_cell.angle_beta   90.00
_cell.angle_gamma   90.00
#
_symmetry.space_group_name_H-M   'P 1'
#
loop_
_entity.id
_entity.type
_entity.pdbx_description
1 polymer ?
#
loop_
_entity_poly.entity_id
_entity_poly.type
_entity_poly.pdbx_seq_one_letter_code
_entity_poly.pdbx_strand_id
1 'polypeptide(L)' 'MQMIERQALKADLLEDDIADAVLFLCSDDSDMITKQCLTVDGGLR' A
#
# COMPACT_ATOMS: atom_id res chain seq x y z
N MET A 1 6.37 15.17 9.12
CA MET A 1 5.44 15.46 10.23
C MET A 1 4.03 15.89 9.79
N GLN A 2 3.81 16.63 8.69
CA GLN A 2 2.42 17.00 8.30
C GLN A 2 1.61 15.85 7.65
N MET A 3 2.25 14.94 6.91
CA MET A 3 1.54 13.81 6.28
C MET A 3 1.09 12.77 7.31
N ILE A 4 1.91 12.49 8.33
CA ILE A 4 1.61 11.45 9.33
C ILE A 4 0.34 11.73 10.14
N GLU A 5 0.08 13.01 10.42
CA GLU A 5 -1.12 13.41 11.13
C GLU A 5 -2.39 13.21 10.30
N ARG A 6 -2.29 13.28 8.98
CA ARG A 6 -3.44 13.16 8.07
C ARG A 6 -3.79 11.72 7.71
N GLN A 7 -2.81 10.81 7.73
CA GLN A 7 -3.06 9.40 7.47
C GLN A 7 -3.75 8.71 8.66
N ALA A 8 -4.48 7.63 8.38
CA ALA A 8 -5.07 6.78 9.41
C ALA A 8 -3.98 6.05 10.21
N LEU A 9 -2.94 5.54 9.54
CA LEU A 9 -1.84 4.81 10.17
C LEU A 9 -0.75 5.78 10.64
N LYS A 10 -0.40 5.80 11.94
CA LYS A 10 0.57 6.76 12.49
C LYS A 10 2.03 6.28 12.38
N ALA A 11 2.42 5.90 11.16
CA ALA A 11 3.75 5.38 10.86
C ALA A 11 4.27 5.97 9.53
N ASP A 12 5.59 6.05 9.36
CA ASP A 12 6.14 6.42 8.06
C ASP A 12 5.77 5.36 7.01
N LEU A 13 5.38 5.82 5.82
CA LEU A 13 5.26 4.97 4.64
C LEU A 13 6.65 4.85 4.02
N LEU A 14 7.16 3.63 3.92
CA LEU A 14 8.49 3.33 3.41
C LEU A 14 8.41 2.68 2.02
N GLU A 15 9.55 2.61 1.33
CA GLU A 15 9.68 1.92 0.05
C GLU A 15 9.28 0.43 0.13
N ASP A 16 9.58 -0.22 1.25
CA ASP A 16 9.29 -1.64 1.48
C ASP A 16 7.77 -1.91 1.49
N ASP A 17 6.94 -0.98 1.98
CA ASP A 17 5.48 -1.14 1.99
C ASP A 17 4.92 -1.25 0.56
N ILE A 18 5.53 -0.53 -0.39
CA ILE A 18 5.17 -0.61 -1.81
C ILE A 18 5.71 -1.90 -2.41
N ALA A 19 6.96 -2.27 -2.10
CA ALA A 19 7.59 -3.48 -2.61
C ALA A 19 6.82 -4.73 -2.20
N ASP A 20 6.37 -4.81 -0.95
CA ASP A 20 5.57 -5.93 -0.42
C ASP A 20 4.20 -6.02 -1.10
N ALA A 21 3.52 -4.90 -1.32
CA ALA A 21 2.26 -4.87 -2.05
C ALA A 21 2.43 -5.33 -3.51
N VAL A 22 3.52 -4.94 -4.17
CA VAL A 22 3.85 -5.40 -5.52
C VAL A 22 4.20 -6.88 -5.53
N LEU A 23 4.99 -7.35 -4.55
CA LEU A 23 5.32 -8.76 -4.40
C LEU A 23 4.07 -9.63 -4.25
N PHE A 24 3.09 -9.18 -3.44
CA PHE A 24 1.78 -9.82 -3.34
C PHE A 24 1.07 -9.86 -4.70
N LEU A 25 1.00 -8.75 -5.43
CA LEU A 25 0.37 -8.69 -6.76
C LEU A 25 1.10 -9.51 -7.83
N CYS A 26 2.36 -9.87 -7.62
CA CYS A 26 3.13 -10.77 -8.47
C CYS A 26 3.03 -12.24 -8.05
N SER A 27 2.40 -12.53 -6.89
CA SER A 27 2.26 -13.87 -6.36
C SER A 27 0.94 -14.53 -6.77
N ASP A 28 0.90 -15.85 -6.65
CA ASP A 28 -0.31 -16.65 -6.89
C ASP A 28 -1.45 -16.30 -5.92
N ASP A 29 -1.15 -15.71 -4.76
CA ASP A 29 -2.17 -15.29 -3.78
C ASP A 29 -3.09 -14.17 -4.31
N SER A 30 -2.73 -13.56 -5.44
CA SER A 30 -3.49 -12.49 -6.10
C SER A 30 -4.08 -12.89 -7.46
N ASP A 31 -4.14 -14.19 -7.80
CA ASP A 31 -4.51 -14.69 -9.14
C ASP A 31 -5.85 -14.16 -9.70
N MET A 32 -6.82 -13.94 -8.82
CA MET A 32 -8.15 -13.42 -9.15
C MET A 32 -8.27 -11.89 -9.03
N ILE A 33 -7.17 -11.17 -8.82
CA ILE A 33 -7.13 -9.71 -8.73
C ILE A 33 -6.55 -9.13 -10.03
N THR A 34 -7.40 -8.51 -10.85
CA THR A 34 -6.96 -7.88 -12.11
C THR A 34 -7.68 -6.56 -12.37
N LYS A 35 -7.02 -5.67 -13.12
CA LYS A 35 -7.53 -4.34 -13.52
C LYS A 35 -7.93 -3.43 -12.35
N GLN A 36 -7.46 -3.73 -11.15
CA GLN A 36 -7.72 -2.91 -9.96
C GLN A 36 -6.58 -1.91 -9.75
N CYS A 37 -6.91 -0.83 -9.04
CA CYS A 37 -5.93 0.13 -8.55
C CYS A 37 -5.82 -0.07 -7.03
N LEU A 38 -4.74 -0.69 -6.56
CA LEU A 38 -4.49 -0.89 -5.13
C LEU A 38 -3.79 0.34 -4.56
N THR A 39 -4.43 1.01 -3.60
CA THR A 39 -3.85 2.19 -2.95
C THR A 39 -3.03 1.76 -1.74
N VAL A 40 -1.78 2.22 -1.66
CA VAL A 40 -0.89 2.02 -0.52
C VAL A 40 -0.36 3.40 -0.11
N ASP A 41 -1.05 4.03 0.85
CA ASP A 41 -0.78 5.44 1.24
C ASP A 41 -0.97 5.72 2.74
N GLY A 42 -1.06 4.68 3.56
CA GLY A 42 -1.33 4.83 5.00
C GLY A 42 -2.77 5.28 5.34
N GLY A 43 -3.67 5.35 4.35
CA GLY A 43 -5.05 5.82 4.51
C GLY A 43 -5.15 7.34 4.46
N LEU A 44 -4.52 7.96 3.45
CA LEU A 44 -4.54 9.42 3.24
C LEU A 44 -5.77 9.93 2.46
N ARG A 45 -6.47 9.04 1.77
CA ARG A 45 -7.64 9.35 0.93
C ARG A 45 -8.95 9.43 1.70
#